data_AF-A0AA46TWR4-F1
#
_entry.id   AF-A0AA46TWR4-F1
#
_cell.length_a   1.000
_cell.length_b   1.000
_cell.length_c   1.000
_cell.angle_alpha   90.00
_cell.angle_beta   90.00
_cell.angle_gamma   90.00
#
_symmetry.space_group_name_H-M   'P 1'
#
loop_
_entity.id
_entity.type
_entity.pdbx_description
1 polymer ?
#
loop_
_entity_poly.entity_id
_entity_poly.type
_entity_poly.pdbx_seq_one_letter_code
_entity_poly.pdbx_strand_id
1 'polypeptide(L)'
;MKKPFNQTEILNEMYNLILSKHIREWERTLILEAKNRIENQGNLEEALAQLEAQLRPLALRYNLTPMTTEFYNKISNSRLFGPGVGHRL
;
A
#
# COMPACT_ATOMS: atom_id res chain seq x y z
N MET A 1 -15.75 15.61 3.48
CA MET A 1 -14.38 16.16 3.59
C MET A 1 -13.38 15.02 3.43
N LYS A 2 -12.64 14.94 2.31
CA LYS A 2 -11.58 13.92 2.13
C LYS A 2 -10.31 14.46 2.82
N LYS A 3 -9.98 13.92 4.00
CA LYS A 3 -8.76 14.29 4.75
C LYS A 3 -7.52 13.82 3.95
N PRO A 4 -6.44 14.62 3.87
CA PRO A 4 -5.16 14.10 3.39
C PRO A 4 -4.75 12.97 4.33
N PHE A 5 -4.43 11.80 3.78
CA PHE A 5 -3.94 10.68 4.57
C PHE A 5 -2.63 11.10 5.25
N ASN A 6 -2.63 11.15 6.58
CA ASN A 6 -1.40 11.41 7.32
C ASN A 6 -0.50 10.19 7.26
N GLN A 7 0.81 10.41 7.17
CA GLN A 7 1.82 9.35 7.18
C GLN A 7 1.62 8.35 8.32
N THR A 8 1.26 8.86 9.51
CA THR A 8 0.96 8.04 10.68
C THR A 8 -0.23 7.10 10.48
N GLU A 9 -1.29 7.52 9.78
CA GLU A 9 -2.45 6.64 9.52
C GLU A 9 -2.09 5.51 8.57
N ILE A 10 -1.31 5.80 7.52
CA ILE A 10 -0.83 4.76 6.59
C ILE A 10 0.10 3.79 7.30
N LEU A 11 1.06 4.29 8.08
CA LEU A 11 1.96 3.43 8.86
C LEU A 11 1.18 2.56 9.84
N ASN A 12 0.13 3.09 10.47
CA ASN A 12 -0.70 2.34 11.40
C ASN A 12 -1.52 1.25 10.67
N GLU A 13 -2.06 1.53 9.49
CA GLU A 13 -2.73 0.52 8.66
C GLU A 13 -1.76 -0.58 8.21
N MET A 14 -0.56 -0.19 7.75
CA MET A 14 0.50 -1.14 7.39
C MET A 14 0.87 -2.03 8.59
N TYR A 15 0.99 -1.46 9.78
CA TYR A 15 1.23 -2.22 11.01
C TYR A 15 0.11 -3.21 11.33
N ASN A 16 -1.16 -2.79 11.23
CA ASN A 16 -2.31 -3.65 11.45
C ASN A 16 -2.36 -4.81 10.46
N LEU A 17 -2.03 -4.55 9.18
CA LEU A 17 -1.91 -5.59 8.16
C LEU A 17 -0.81 -6.58 8.51
N ILE A 18 0.39 -6.09 8.86
CA ILE A 18 1.53 -6.93 9.25
C ILE A 18 1.16 -7.83 10.43
N LEU A 19 0.46 -7.30 11.44
CA LEU A 19 0.01 -8.05 12.61
C LEU A 19 -1.13 -9.02 12.31
N SER A 20 -1.85 -8.82 11.20
CA SER A 20 -2.92 -9.71 10.80
C SER A 20 -2.40 -11.08 10.42
N LYS A 21 -3.12 -12.12 10.86
CA LYS A 21 -2.86 -13.52 10.50
C LYS A 21 -3.49 -13.89 9.14
N HIS A 22 -4.30 -12.99 8.59
CA HIS A 22 -5.06 -13.19 7.36
C HIS A 22 -4.34 -12.73 6.09
N ILE A 23 -3.11 -12.21 6.23
CA ILE A 23 -2.23 -11.89 5.11
C ILE A 23 -1.17 -12.97 4.95
N ARG A 24 -0.72 -13.21 3.72
CA ARG A 24 0.36 -14.16 3.45
C ARG A 24 1.70 -13.60 3.89
N GLU A 25 2.66 -14.47 4.20
CA GLU A 25 3.98 -14.06 4.66
C GLU A 25 4.70 -13.16 3.66
N TRP A 26 4.59 -13.44 2.36
CA TRP A 26 5.21 -12.61 1.34
C TRP A 26 4.54 -11.22 1.22
N GLU A 27 3.22 -11.11 1.44
CA GLU A 27 2.52 -9.81 1.49
C GLU A 27 3.00 -9.01 2.69
N ARG A 28 3.14 -9.68 3.83
CA ARG A 28 3.69 -9.10 5.05
C ARG A 28 5.09 -8.53 4.80
N THR A 29 5.95 -9.26 4.11
CA THR A 29 7.30 -8.80 3.77
C THR A 29 7.27 -7.53 2.91
N LEU A 30 6.45 -7.50 1.86
CA LEU A 30 6.31 -6.30 1.00
C LEU A 30 5.86 -5.06 1.79
N ILE A 31 4.86 -5.23 2.66
CA ILE A 31 4.35 -4.13 3.51
C ILE A 31 5.40 -3.72 4.53
N LEU A 32 6.13 -4.67 5.13
CA LEU A 32 7.20 -4.39 6.09
C LEU A 32 8.36 -3.60 5.45
N GLU A 33 8.77 -3.98 4.24
CA GLU A 33 9.81 -3.26 3.50
C GLU A 33 9.38 -1.83 3.15
N ALA A 34 8.16 -1.67 2.64
CA ALA A 34 7.61 -0.35 2.35
C ALA A 34 7.52 0.51 3.63
N LYS A 35 7.09 -0.08 4.74
CA LYS A 35 7.04 0.59 6.04
C LYS A 35 8.42 1.05 6.50
N ASN A 36 9.43 0.18 6.43
CA ASN A 36 10.80 0.52 6.80
C ASN A 36 11.37 1.63 5.91
N ARG A 37 11.05 1.64 4.60
CA ARG A 37 11.43 2.74 3.70
C ARG A 37 10.79 4.07 4.09
N ILE A 38 9.51 4.07 4.44
CA ILE A 38 8.83 5.29 4.91
C ILE A 38 9.51 5.82 6.18
N GLU A 39 9.88 4.94 7.11
CA GLU A 39 10.58 5.31 8.35
C GLU A 39 12.03 5.77 8.10
N ASN A 40 12.75 5.20 7.14
CA ASN A 40 14.16 5.52 6.85
C ASN A 40 14.34 6.73 5.92
N GLN A 41 13.67 6.74 4.77
CA GLN A 41 13.85 7.77 3.72
C GLN A 41 12.90 8.96 3.89
N GLY A 42 11.81 8.83 4.66
CA GLY A 42 10.82 9.89 4.84
C GLY A 42 9.94 10.18 3.63
N ASN A 43 10.21 9.57 2.46
CA ASN A 43 9.41 9.75 1.25
C ASN A 43 8.27 8.71 1.18
N LEU A 44 7.16 9.05 1.83
CA LEU A 44 5.94 8.24 1.82
C LEU A 44 5.43 7.95 0.40
N GLU A 45 5.38 8.97 -0.45
CA GLU A 45 4.86 8.85 -1.81
C GLU A 45 5.67 7.86 -2.66
N GLU A 46 7.00 7.91 -2.58
CA GLU A 46 7.88 7.03 -3.34
C GLU A 46 7.78 5.57 -2.86
N ALA A 47 7.76 5.36 -1.55
CA ALA A 47 7.62 4.03 -0.96
C ALA A 47 6.27 3.40 -1.30
N LEU A 48 5.19 4.18 -1.25
CA LEU A 48 3.87 3.72 -1.64
C LEU A 48 3.75 3.48 -3.15
N ALA A 49 4.39 4.30 -4.00
CA ALA A 49 4.42 4.08 -5.45
C ALA A 49 5.11 2.76 -5.81
N GLN A 50 6.23 2.45 -5.13
CA GLN A 50 6.90 1.16 -5.31
C GLN A 50 6.07 -0.01 -4.81
N LEU A 51 5.41 0.15 -3.65
CA LEU A 51 4.51 -0.88 -3.13
C LEU A 51 3.35 -1.13 -4.10
N GLU A 52 2.73 -0.08 -4.65
CA GLU A 52 1.69 -0.19 -5.66
C GLU A 52 2.19 -0.94 -6.90
N ALA A 53 3.36 -0.56 -7.44
CA ALA A 53 3.93 -1.20 -8.62
C ALA A 53 4.16 -2.71 -8.42
N GLN A 54 4.53 -3.12 -7.20
CA GLN A 54 4.68 -4.53 -6.83
C GLN A 54 3.33 -5.23 -6.64
N LEU A 55 2.36 -4.57 -6.00
CA LEU A 55 1.03 -5.13 -5.75
C LEU A 55 0.16 -5.22 -7.00
N ARG A 56 0.33 -4.32 -7.98
CA ARG A 56 -0.46 -4.27 -9.23
C ARG A 56 -0.50 -5.60 -10.00
N PRO A 57 0.63 -6.25 -10.36
CA PRO A 57 0.59 -7.55 -11.05
C PRO A 57 -0.02 -8.67 -10.19
N LEU A 58 0.04 -8.56 -8.86
CA LEU A 58 -0.51 -9.54 -7.93
C LEU A 58 -2.02 -9.38 -7.75
N ALA A 59 -2.50 -8.13 -7.74
CA ALA A 59 -3.91 -7.77 -7.73
C ALA A 59 -4.62 -8.27 -8.99
N LEU A 60 -4.00 -8.06 -10.16
CA LEU A 60 -4.54 -8.55 -11.44
C LEU A 60 -4.65 -10.07 -11.51
N ARG A 61 -3.79 -10.78 -10.77
CA ARG A 61 -3.80 -12.25 -10.67
C ARG A 61 -4.70 -12.78 -9.55
N TYR A 62 -5.45 -11.92 -8.86
CA TYR A 62 -6.27 -12.28 -7.69
C TYR A 62 -5.48 -13.04 -6.61
N ASN A 63 -4.17 -12.78 -6.50
CA ASN A 63 -3.29 -13.48 -5.57
C ASN A 63 -3.11 -12.72 -4.24
N LEU A 64 -3.72 -11.54 -4.11
CA LEU A 64 -3.73 -10.74 -2.89
C LEU A 64 -4.83 -11.19 -1.94
N THR A 65 -4.56 -11.10 -0.65
CA THR A 65 -5.60 -11.28 0.36
C THR A 65 -6.58 -10.11 0.34
N PRO A 66 -7.83 -10.31 0.78
CA PRO A 66 -8.83 -9.24 0.82
C PRO A 66 -8.34 -8.04 1.62
N MET A 67 -7.57 -8.28 2.69
CA MET A 67 -7.01 -7.21 3.53
C MET A 67 -5.97 -6.35 2.80
N THR A 68 -5.02 -6.98 2.09
CA THR A 68 -4.05 -6.25 1.25
C THR A 68 -4.72 -5.57 0.06
N THR A 69 -5.81 -6.15 -0.46
CA THR A 69 -6.58 -5.58 -1.57
C THR A 69 -7.34 -4.33 -1.15
N GLU A 70 -7.98 -4.34 0.02
CA GLU A 70 -8.59 -3.15 0.63
C GLU A 70 -7.55 -2.04 0.84
N PHE A 71 -6.37 -2.39 1.36
CA PHE A 71 -5.27 -1.44 1.52
C PHE A 71 -4.78 -0.87 0.18
N TYR A 72 -4.59 -1.73 -0.82
CA TYR A 72 -4.23 -1.34 -2.18
C TYR A 72 -5.24 -0.37 -2.79
N ASN A 73 -6.54 -0.64 -2.63
CA ASN A 73 -7.59 0.26 -3.10
C ASN A 73 -7.59 1.59 -2.33
N LYS A 74 -7.31 1.58 -1.02
CA LYS A 74 -7.18 2.81 -0.23
C LYS A 74 -6.01 3.67 -0.71
N ILE A 75 -4.83 3.10 -0.95
CA ILE A 75 -3.66 3.87 -1.44
C ILE A 75 -3.90 4.39 -2.87
N SER A 76 -4.59 3.62 -3.71
CA SER A 76 -4.88 4.00 -5.10
C SER A 76 -6.03 5.03 -5.21
N ASN A 77 -7.05 4.94 -4.35
CA ASN A 77 -8.19 5.87 -4.32
C ASN A 77 -7.88 7.14 -3.52
N SER A 78 -7.05 7.02 -2.48
CA SER A 78 -6.46 8.17 -1.82
C SER A 78 -5.64 8.89 -2.88
N ARG A 79 -5.96 10.16 -3.13
CA ARG A 79 -5.38 11.02 -4.16
C ARG A 79 -3.87 11.28 -4.00
N LEU A 80 -3.19 10.50 -3.15
CA LEU A 80 -1.73 10.38 -2.99
C LEU A 80 -1.04 10.17 -4.32
N PHE A 81 -1.71 9.48 -5.23
CA PHE A 81 -1.30 9.42 -6.62
C PHE A 81 -2.37 10.14 -7.43
N GLY A 82 -2.00 11.27 -8.03
CA GLY A 82 -2.89 12.02 -8.92
C GLY A 82 -3.40 11.16 -10.10
N PRO A 83 -4.35 11.68 -10.91
CA PRO A 83 -4.85 11.00 -12.10
C PRO A 83 -3.71 10.79 -13.10
N GLY A 84 -2.98 9.67 -12.97
CA GLY A 84 -1.74 9.44 -13.70
C GLY A 84 -1.14 8.06 -13.45
N VAL A 85 -1.38 7.46 -12.27
CA VAL A 85 -1.05 6.04 -12.05
C VAL A 85 -2.26 5.18 -12.40
N GLY A 86 -2.42 4.85 -13.69
CA GLY A 86 -3.32 3.76 -14.08
C GLY A 86 -4.36 4.00 -15.16
N HIS A 87 -4.40 5.15 -15.86
CA HIS A 87 -5.15 5.22 -17.12
C HIS A 87 -4.26 4.85 -18.31
N ARG A 88 -4.11 3.53 -18.52
CA ARG A 88 -3.75 2.95 -19.81
C ARG A 88 -4.26 1.51 -19.84
N LEU A 89 -5.56 1.39 -20.08
CA LEU A 89 -6.17 0.34 -20.89
C LEU A 89 -7.19 1.03 -21.81
#